data_AF-A0A8T7D203-F1
#
_entry.id   AF-A0A8T7D203-F1
#
_cell.length_a   1.000
_cell.length_b   1.000
_cell.length_c   1.000
_cell.angle_alpha   90.00
_cell.angle_beta   90.00
_cell.angle_gamma   90.00
#
_symmetry.space_group_name_H-M   'P 1'
#
loop_
_entity.id
_entity.type
_entity.pdbx_description
1 polymer ?
#
loop_
_entity_poly.entity_id
_entity_poly.type
_entity_poly.pdbx_seq_one_letter_code
_entity_poly.pdbx_strand_id
1 'polypeptide(L)'
;MFIKYLFLFVLFLLTACANTPELDTTEVDRTLTPKSVIAKPEVSKGKIVLWGGTILDTRNLKDDTQIEMLAYPLDSRHRPLLESKPLGRFI
;
A
#
# COMPACT_ATOMS: atom_id res chain seq x y z
N MET A 1 37.66 -14.69 27.73
CA MET A 1 36.83 -15.62 26.92
C MET A 1 35.38 -15.15 26.80
N PHE A 2 34.71 -14.80 27.91
CA PHE A 2 33.29 -14.36 27.95
C PHE A 2 32.95 -13.15 27.05
N ILE A 3 33.80 -12.11 27.05
CA ILE A 3 33.61 -10.91 26.21
C ILE A 3 33.62 -11.21 24.70
N LYS A 4 34.39 -12.23 24.27
CA LYS A 4 34.44 -12.65 22.87
C LYS A 4 33.15 -13.33 22.44
N TYR A 5 32.54 -14.13 23.31
CA TYR A 5 31.24 -14.77 23.06
C TYR A 5 30.08 -13.77 23.10
N LEU A 6 30.14 -12.78 23.99
CA LEU A 6 29.16 -11.69 24.04
C LEU A 6 29.16 -10.89 22.73
N PHE A 7 30.34 -10.55 22.21
CA PHE A 7 30.45 -9.81 20.94
C PHE A 7 29.92 -10.61 19.74
N LEU A 8 30.15 -11.92 19.72
CA LEU A 8 29.65 -12.82 18.67
C LEU A 8 28.13 -12.96 18.71
N PHE A 9 27.54 -12.99 19.91
CA PHE A 9 26.09 -13.04 20.10
C PHE A 9 25.40 -11.74 19.65
N VAL A 10 25.98 -10.57 19.94
CA VAL A 10 25.47 -9.27 19.48
C VAL A 10 25.49 -9.16 17.96
N LEU A 11 26.54 -9.66 17.30
CA LEU A 11 26.61 -9.71 15.83
C LEU A 11 25.52 -10.60 15.22
N PHE A 12 25.17 -11.70 15.89
CA PHE A 12 24.11 -12.60 15.42
C PHE A 12 22.71 -12.00 15.56
N LEU A 13 22.48 -11.15 16.56
CA LEU A 13 21.20 -10.45 16.74
C LEU A 13 20.93 -9.38 15.67
N LEU A 14 21.96 -8.89 14.99
CA LEU A 14 21.82 -7.87 13.94
C LEU A 14 21.25 -8.41 12.61
N THR A 15 21.17 -9.73 12.42
CA THR A 15 20.59 -10.34 11.21
C THR A 15 19.09 -10.59 11.30
N ALA A 16 18.46 -10.28 12.44
CA ALA A 16 17.03 -10.50 12.68
C ALA A 16 16.10 -9.44 12.06
N CYS A 17 16.61 -8.54 11.21
CA CYS A 17 15.77 -7.55 10.53
C CYS A 17 14.79 -8.24 9.58
N ALA A 18 13.48 -8.09 9.84
CA ALA A 18 12.44 -8.52 8.93
C ALA A 18 12.37 -7.57 7.72
N ASN A 19 12.43 -8.13 6.51
CA ASN A 19 12.15 -7.41 5.28
C ASN A 19 10.68 -7.59 4.90
N THR A 20 10.03 -6.53 4.42
CA THR A 20 8.67 -6.62 3.87
C THR A 20 8.73 -7.40 2.56
N PRO A 21 7.84 -8.40 2.35
CA PRO A 21 7.73 -9.06 1.06
C PRO A 21 7.43 -8.06 -0.05
N GLU A 22 7.98 -8.30 -1.23
CA GLU A 22 7.64 -7.50 -2.40
C GLU A 22 6.18 -7.72 -2.77
N LEU A 23 5.46 -6.63 -3.08
CA LEU A 23 4.10 -6.71 -3.58
C LEU A 23 4.16 -7.09 -5.06
N ASP A 24 3.56 -8.23 -5.43
CA ASP A 24 3.40 -8.59 -6.83
C ASP A 24 2.44 -7.61 -7.50
N THR A 25 2.95 -6.88 -8.49
CA THR A 25 2.18 -5.89 -9.26
C THR A 25 2.15 -6.22 -10.75
N THR A 26 2.48 -7.46 -11.14
CA THR A 26 2.56 -7.90 -12.54
C THR A 26 1.25 -7.74 -13.30
N GLU A 27 0.12 -8.00 -12.64
CA GLU A 27 -1.24 -7.92 -13.23
C GLU A 27 -1.94 -6.56 -13.01
N VAL A 28 -1.27 -5.58 -12.38
CA VAL A 28 -1.88 -4.29 -12.03
C VAL A 28 -2.04 -3.40 -13.26
N ASP A 29 -3.27 -2.96 -13.53
CA ASP A 29 -3.55 -1.91 -14.51
C ASP A 29 -3.37 -0.53 -13.88
N ARG A 30 -2.18 0.06 -14.05
CA ARG A 30 -1.81 1.37 -13.50
C ARG A 30 -2.57 2.54 -14.13
N THR A 31 -3.32 2.32 -15.21
CA THR A 31 -4.11 3.38 -15.86
C THR A 31 -5.46 3.59 -15.18
N LEU A 32 -5.92 2.61 -14.40
CA LEU A 32 -7.17 2.69 -13.66
C LEU A 32 -6.95 3.50 -12.39
N THR A 33 -7.58 4.67 -12.34
CA THR A 33 -7.73 5.50 -11.15
C THR A 33 -9.18 5.42 -10.66
N PRO A 34 -9.49 5.75 -9.39
CA PRO A 34 -10.87 5.78 -8.92
C PRO A 34 -11.79 6.60 -9.84
N LYS A 35 -11.32 7.77 -10.27
CA LYS A 35 -12.07 8.64 -11.18
C LYS A 35 -12.28 8.03 -12.57
N SER A 36 -11.29 7.32 -13.13
CA SER A 36 -11.45 6.71 -14.45
C SER A 36 -12.38 5.49 -14.41
N VAL A 37 -12.35 4.72 -13.32
CA VAL A 37 -13.25 3.57 -13.12
C VAL A 37 -14.70 4.03 -13.04
N ILE A 38 -14.98 5.12 -12.30
CA ILE A 38 -16.32 5.73 -12.25
C ILE A 38 -16.79 6.15 -13.66
N ALA A 39 -15.90 6.70 -14.47
CA ALA A 39 -16.24 7.15 -15.82
C ALA A 39 -16.56 5.98 -16.78
N LYS A 40 -15.96 4.81 -16.59
CA LYS A 40 -16.12 3.62 -17.45
C LYS A 40 -16.07 2.32 -16.63
N PRO A 41 -17.12 1.98 -15.87
CA PRO A 41 -17.09 0.85 -14.95
C PRO A 41 -17.05 -0.50 -15.67
N GLU A 42 -17.80 -0.65 -16.76
CA GLU A 42 -17.92 -1.93 -17.47
C GLU A 42 -16.59 -2.46 -18.02
N VAL A 43 -15.70 -1.58 -18.50
CA VAL A 43 -14.37 -1.95 -19.02
C VAL A 43 -13.31 -2.11 -17.93
N SER A 44 -13.66 -1.78 -16.68
CA SER A 44 -12.76 -1.82 -15.53
C SER A 44 -13.00 -3.06 -14.65
N LYS A 45 -14.15 -3.73 -14.80
CA LYS A 45 -14.50 -4.93 -14.05
C LYS A 45 -13.49 -6.06 -14.30
N GLY A 46 -13.16 -6.79 -13.23
CA GLY A 46 -12.25 -7.94 -13.26
C GLY A 46 -10.76 -7.59 -13.39
N LYS A 47 -10.41 -6.30 -13.47
CA LYS A 47 -9.01 -5.87 -13.51
C LYS A 47 -8.47 -5.62 -12.11
N ILE A 48 -7.18 -5.87 -11.93
CA ILE A 48 -6.48 -5.63 -10.68
C ILE A 48 -5.93 -4.20 -10.67
N VAL A 49 -6.13 -3.49 -9.55
CA VAL A 49 -5.68 -2.11 -9.35
C VAL A 49 -4.75 -2.01 -8.15
N LEU A 50 -3.87 -1.01 -8.18
CA LEU A 50 -3.06 -0.61 -7.03
C LEU A 50 -3.34 0.85 -6.71
N TRP A 51 -4.14 1.07 -5.67
CA TRP A 51 -4.48 2.41 -5.17
C TRP A 51 -3.96 2.60 -3.77
N GLY A 52 -3.68 3.86 -3.44
CA GLY A 52 -3.26 4.28 -2.12
C GLY A 52 -3.43 5.77 -1.97
N GLY A 53 -3.31 6.25 -0.74
CA GLY A 53 -3.56 7.64 -0.44
C GLY A 53 -3.72 7.91 1.04
N THR A 54 -4.51 8.92 1.36
CA THR A 54 -4.78 9.33 2.74
C THR A 54 -6.15 8.81 3.16
N ILE A 55 -6.21 8.15 4.32
CA ILE A 55 -7.48 7.76 4.94
C ILE A 55 -8.20 9.03 5.39
N LEU A 56 -9.43 9.22 4.92
CA LEU A 56 -10.28 10.34 5.26
C LEU A 56 -11.21 10.01 6.44
N ASP A 57 -11.76 8.80 6.45
CA ASP A 57 -12.66 8.32 7.50
C ASP A 57 -12.58 6.78 7.62
N THR A 58 -12.87 6.28 8.81
CA THR A 58 -12.96 4.84 9.08
C THR A 58 -14.19 4.57 9.92
N ARG A 59 -15.10 3.74 9.41
CA ARG A 59 -16.32 3.35 10.12
C ARG A 59 -16.33 1.84 10.34
N ASN A 60 -16.36 1.45 11.61
CA ASN A 60 -16.61 0.07 12.01
C ASN A 60 -18.11 -0.19 11.98
N LEU A 61 -18.58 -0.95 10.99
CA LEU A 61 -19.97 -1.36 10.88
C LEU A 61 -20.14 -2.74 11.53
N LYS A 62 -21.39 -3.22 11.59
CA LYS A 62 -21.69 -4.49 12.24
C LYS A 62 -21.00 -5.68 11.55
N ASP A 63 -21.02 -5.67 10.22
CA ASP A 63 -20.62 -6.81 9.39
C ASP A 63 -19.37 -6.50 8.53
N ASP A 64 -18.92 -5.25 8.49
CA ASP A 64 -17.76 -4.81 7.70
C ASP A 64 -17.04 -3.60 8.32
N THR A 65 -15.91 -3.23 7.73
CA THR A 65 -15.21 -1.97 8.03
C THR A 65 -15.11 -1.17 6.75
N GLN A 66 -15.66 0.04 6.76
CA GLN A 66 -15.53 0.99 5.66
C GLN A 66 -14.33 1.90 5.91
N ILE A 67 -13.45 2.00 4.93
CA ILE A 67 -12.32 2.92 4.95
C ILE A 67 -12.47 3.84 3.75
N GLU A 68 -12.78 5.11 4.01
CA GLU A 68 -12.82 6.10 2.95
C GLU A 68 -11.44 6.66 2.69
N MET A 69 -11.00 6.66 1.43
CA MET A 69 -9.66 7.08 1.05
C MET A 69 -9.67 8.15 -0.04
N LEU A 70 -8.78 9.13 0.08
CA LEU A 70 -8.41 10.05 -0.99
C LEU A 70 -7.18 9.52 -1.73
N ALA A 71 -7.34 9.12 -2.98
CA ALA A 71 -6.27 8.52 -3.77
C ALA A 71 -5.24 9.55 -4.26
N TYR A 72 -3.97 9.14 -4.28
CA TYR A 72 -2.85 9.89 -4.88
C TYR A 72 -2.06 8.99 -5.84
N PRO A 73 -1.30 9.56 -6.78
CA PRO A 73 -0.27 8.82 -7.51
C PRO A 73 0.72 8.16 -6.54
N LEU A 74 1.23 6.99 -6.90
CA LEU A 74 2.17 6.23 -6.07
C LEU A 74 3.59 6.30 -6.62
N ASP A 75 4.58 6.33 -5.72
CA ASP A 75 6.00 6.23 -6.08
C ASP A 75 6.41 4.78 -6.45
N SER A 76 7.68 4.58 -6.80
CA SER A 76 8.21 3.25 -7.14
C SER A 76 8.17 2.24 -5.99
N ARG A 77 7.94 2.69 -4.75
CA ARG A 77 7.76 1.87 -3.55
C ARG A 77 6.30 1.82 -3.10
N HIS A 78 5.38 2.17 -4.00
CA HIS A 78 3.94 2.16 -3.78
C HIS A 78 3.46 3.13 -2.69
N ARG A 79 4.24 4.19 -2.40
CA ARG A 79 3.88 5.21 -1.40
C ARG A 79 3.13 6.36 -2.04
N PRO A 80 2.08 6.91 -1.40
CA PRO A 80 1.35 8.07 -1.91
C PRO A 80 2.24 9.32 -2.05
N LEU A 81 2.19 9.96 -3.21
CA LEU A 81 2.84 11.24 -3.46
C LEU A 81 1.90 12.38 -3.07
N LEU A 82 1.91 12.77 -1.79
CA LEU A 82 0.96 13.74 -1.21
C LEU A 82 1.05 15.15 -1.81
N GLU A 83 2.20 15.51 -2.39
CA GLU A 83 2.41 16.78 -3.10
C GLU A 83 1.77 16.80 -4.51
N SER A 84 1.29 15.64 -4.99
CA SER A 84 0.62 15.52 -6.29
C SER A 84 -0.87 15.83 -6.19
N LYS A 85 -1.49 16.11 -7.34
CA LYS A 85 -2.94 16.29 -7.41
C LYS A 85 -3.67 14.98 -7.05
N PRO A 86 -4.71 15.01 -6.21
CA PRO A 86 -5.51 13.83 -5.88
C PRO A 86 -6.22 13.23 -7.11
N LEU A 87 -6.38 11.90 -7.10
CA LEU A 87 -6.97 11.11 -8.20
C LEU A 87 -8.45 10.76 -7.99
N GLY A 88 -9.03 11.16 -6.85
CA GLY A 88 -10.43 10.92 -6.51
C GLY A 88 -10.60 10.19 -5.17
N ARG A 89 -11.84 10.12 -4.68
CA ARG A 89 -12.21 9.39 -3.45
C ARG A 89 -12.77 8.02 -3.80
N PHE A 90 -12.55 7.05 -2.92
CA PHE A 90 -13.15 5.72 -2.99
C PHE A 90 -13.33 5.11 -1.59
N ILE A 91 -14.17 4.08 -1.51
CA ILE A 91 -14.47 3.26 -0.33
C ILE A 91 -14.33 1.81 -0.75
#